data_AF-A0A9F5ILY8-F1
#
_entry.id   AF-A0A9F5ILY8-F1
#
_cell.length_a   1.000
_cell.length_b   1.000
_cell.length_c   1.000
_cell.angle_alpha   90.00
_cell.angle_beta   90.00
_cell.angle_gamma   90.00
#
_symmetry.space_group_name_H-M   'P 1'
#
loop_
_entity.id
_entity.type
_entity.pdbx_description
1 polymer ?
#
loop_
_entity_poly.entity_id
_entity_poly.type
_entity_poly.pdbx_seq_one_letter_code
_entity_poly.pdbx_strand_id
1 'polypeptide(L)'
;CASPGNPVFTCLRDARALLTGTRLSAPLPLLYKTAASEYGALRPTSVMAPCRFCPRDSAFSTRLAATGPPQYNRINTGVDPPPPAPPP
;
A
#
# COMPACT_ATOMS: atom_id res chain seq x y z
N CYS A 1 17.54 26.29 44.43
CA CYS A 1 16.23 26.95 44.46
C CYS A 1 15.17 25.89 44.18
N ALA A 2 14.62 25.28 45.22
CA ALA A 2 13.55 24.29 45.13
C ALA A 2 12.23 25.06 45.14
N SER A 3 11.71 25.39 43.95
CA SER A 3 10.32 25.82 43.88
C SER A 3 9.44 24.62 44.22
N PRO A 4 8.43 24.74 45.11
CA PRO A 4 7.40 23.73 45.29
C PRO A 4 6.40 23.81 44.12
N GLY A 5 6.91 24.03 42.91
CA GLY A 5 6.15 24.29 41.71
C GLY A 5 5.44 23.02 41.29
N ASN A 6 4.10 23.08 41.31
CA ASN A 6 3.12 22.14 40.81
C ASN A 6 3.69 20.76 40.39
N PRO A 7 3.43 19.68 41.17
CA PRO A 7 3.95 18.34 40.89
C PRO A 7 3.55 17.77 39.52
N VAL A 8 2.54 18.38 38.88
CA VAL A 8 2.11 18.03 37.52
C VAL A 8 3.25 18.19 36.50
N PHE A 9 4.19 19.13 36.71
CA PHE A 9 5.26 19.41 35.75
C PHE A 9 6.65 18.94 36.17
N THR A 10 6.89 18.69 37.46
CA THR A 10 8.19 18.22 37.97
C THR A 10 8.50 16.77 37.58
N CYS A 11 7.48 15.99 37.23
CA CYS A 11 7.61 14.62 36.71
C CYS A 11 8.05 14.54 35.23
N LEU A 12 8.09 15.66 34.49
CA LEU A 12 8.63 15.71 33.11
C LEU A 12 10.16 15.57 33.05
N ARG A 13 10.84 15.46 34.21
CA ARG A 13 12.30 15.36 34.29
C ARG A 13 12.85 14.08 33.65
N ASP A 14 12.03 13.03 33.57
CA ASP A 14 12.34 11.82 32.80
C ASP A 14 11.42 11.72 31.58
N ALA A 15 11.79 12.44 30.51
CA ALA A 15 11.01 12.47 29.27
C ALA A 15 10.79 11.06 28.69
N ARG A 16 11.68 10.09 28.95
CA ARG A 16 11.53 8.70 28.49
C ARG A 16 10.35 7.98 29.15
N ALA A 17 10.02 8.31 30.40
CA ALA A 17 8.87 7.74 31.10
C ALA A 17 7.52 8.22 30.54
N LEU A 18 7.52 9.30 29.75
CA LEU A 18 6.32 9.94 29.20
C LEU A 18 6.14 9.70 27.70
N LEU A 19 6.96 8.83 27.09
CA LEU A 19 6.83 8.46 25.69
C LEU A 19 5.89 7.26 25.55
N THR A 20 4.88 7.42 24.72
CA THR A 20 4.06 6.33 24.19
C THR A 20 4.58 5.90 22.83
N GLY A 21 4.94 4.62 22.71
CA GLY A 21 5.39 4.04 21.44
C GLY A 21 5.62 2.54 21.58
N THR A 22 5.45 1.81 20.50
CA THR A 22 5.88 0.41 20.39
C THR A 22 7.20 0.37 19.62
N ARG A 23 7.87 -0.80 19.51
CA ARG A 23 9.09 -0.94 18.68
C ARG A 23 8.91 -0.52 17.21
N LEU A 24 7.66 -0.42 16.74
CA LEU A 24 7.30 -0.10 15.35
C LEU A 24 6.70 1.31 15.19
N SER A 25 6.51 2.06 16.28
CA SER A 25 5.93 3.39 16.26
C SER A 25 6.89 4.42 16.84
N ALA A 26 6.86 5.64 16.29
CA ALA A 26 7.66 6.74 16.80
C ALA A 26 7.22 7.07 18.25
N PRO A 27 8.16 7.21 19.20
CA PRO A 27 7.82 7.56 20.56
C PRO A 27 7.25 8.99 20.60
N LEU A 28 6.00 9.13 21.03
CA LEU A 28 5.31 10.40 21.15
C LEU A 28 5.08 10.76 22.62
N PRO A 29 5.29 12.02 23.05
CA PRO A 29 5.00 12.39 24.42
C PRO A 29 3.50 12.30 24.71
N LEU A 30 3.13 11.71 25.85
CA LEU A 30 1.75 11.48 26.29
C LEU A 30 0.87 12.74 26.22
N LEU A 31 1.43 13.91 26.56
CA LEU A 31 0.72 15.19 26.57
C LEU A 31 0.36 15.72 25.17
N TYR A 32 1.01 15.20 24.12
CA TYR A 32 0.80 15.59 22.73
C TYR A 32 0.20 14.46 21.89
N LYS A 33 -0.43 13.47 22.54
CA LYS A 33 -1.04 12.34 21.85
C LYS A 33 -2.19 12.81 20.95
N THR A 34 -2.04 12.65 19.64
CA THR A 34 -3.08 12.92 18.64
C THR A 34 -3.80 11.64 18.24
N ALA A 35 -5.00 11.73 17.66
CA ALA A 35 -5.71 10.55 17.13
C ALA A 35 -4.90 9.78 16.08
N ALA A 36 -4.04 10.47 15.31
CA ALA A 36 -3.17 9.83 14.33
C ALA A 36 -2.13 8.90 14.97
N SER A 37 -1.74 9.14 16.22
CA SER A 37 -0.79 8.29 16.95
C SER A 37 -1.34 6.89 17.28
N GLU A 38 -2.65 6.67 17.11
CA GLU A 38 -3.29 5.37 17.37
C GLU A 38 -3.17 4.42 16.19
N TYR A 39 -2.95 4.93 14.97
CA TYR A 39 -2.64 4.10 13.81
C TYR A 39 -1.34 3.32 14.04
N GLY A 40 -1.40 1.99 13.90
CA GLY A 40 -0.24 1.11 14.13
C GLY A 40 0.15 0.93 15.61
N ALA A 41 -0.62 1.46 16.56
CA ALA A 41 -0.37 1.24 17.99
C ALA A 41 -0.62 -0.21 18.43
N LEU A 42 -1.59 -0.88 17.79
CA LEU A 42 -1.91 -2.28 18.05
C LEU A 42 -0.95 -3.19 17.29
N ARG A 43 -0.38 -4.18 18.00
CA ARG A 43 0.42 -5.22 17.36
C ARG A 43 -0.50 -6.16 16.56
N PRO A 44 -0.18 -6.46 15.29
CA PRO A 44 -0.93 -7.45 14.55
C PRO A 44 -0.79 -8.81 15.23
N THR A 45 -1.92 -9.52 15.37
CA THR A 45 -1.97 -10.90 15.88
C THR A 45 -2.38 -11.84 14.75
N SER A 46 -2.10 -13.13 14.89
CA SER A 46 -2.48 -14.14 13.89
C SER A 46 -4.00 -14.18 13.63
N VAL A 47 -4.80 -13.86 14.65
CA VAL A 47 -6.27 -13.78 14.55
C VAL A 47 -6.74 -12.67 13.62
N MET A 48 -5.93 -11.62 13.46
CA MET A 48 -6.23 -10.50 12.55
C MET A 48 -5.84 -10.81 11.09
N ALA A 49 -5.08 -11.88 10.86
CA ALA A 49 -4.68 -12.25 9.51
C ALA A 49 -5.87 -12.87 8.75
N PRO A 50 -6.01 -12.59 7.43
CA PRO A 50 -7.02 -13.26 6.63
C PRO A 50 -6.72 -14.76 6.54
N CYS A 51 -7.76 -15.60 6.54
CA CYS A 51 -7.61 -17.05 6.37
C CYS A 51 -7.05 -17.43 4.99
N ARG A 52 -7.23 -16.57 3.97
CA ARG A 52 -6.70 -16.76 2.63
C ARG A 52 -6.39 -15.40 2.00
N PHE A 53 -5.19 -15.27 1.45
CA PHE A 53 -4.78 -14.12 0.65
C PHE A 53 -4.50 -14.61 -0.78
N CYS A 54 -5.23 -14.05 -1.75
CA CYS A 54 -5.07 -14.37 -3.17
C CYS A 54 -4.51 -13.14 -3.89
N PRO A 55 -3.18 -12.95 -3.92
CA PRO A 55 -2.58 -11.84 -4.65
C PRO A 55 -2.93 -11.95 -6.13
N ARG A 56 -3.21 -10.82 -6.76
CA ARG A 56 -3.35 -10.75 -8.22
C ARG A 56 -1.96 -10.80 -8.84
N ASP A 57 -1.70 -11.83 -9.64
CA ASP A 57 -0.49 -11.89 -10.47
C ASP A 57 -0.73 -11.11 -11.78
N SER A 58 0.08 -10.07 -12.00
CA SER A 58 0.08 -9.27 -13.23
C SER A 58 1.34 -9.49 -14.07
N ALA A 59 2.20 -10.46 -13.73
CA ALA A 59 3.47 -10.68 -14.40
C ALA A 59 3.32 -10.97 -15.90
N PHE A 60 2.26 -11.67 -16.30
CA PHE A 60 1.95 -11.86 -17.72
C PHE A 60 1.62 -10.54 -18.42
N SER A 61 0.69 -9.77 -17.87
CA SER A 61 0.26 -8.49 -18.44
C SER A 61 1.40 -7.47 -18.50
N THR A 62 2.26 -7.43 -17.47
CA THR A 62 3.45 -6.55 -17.44
C THR A 62 4.44 -6.94 -18.54
N ARG A 63 4.69 -8.24 -18.75
CA ARG A 63 5.54 -8.71 -19.85
C ARG A 63 4.95 -8.35 -21.21
N LEU A 64 3.64 -8.52 -21.39
CA LEU A 64 2.95 -8.17 -22.63
C LEU A 64 3.00 -6.65 -22.89
N ALA A 65 2.80 -5.82 -21.87
CA ALA A 65 2.93 -4.36 -22.00
C ALA A 65 4.37 -3.95 -22.37
N ALA A 66 5.38 -4.65 -21.87
CA ALA A 66 6.77 -4.37 -22.21
C ALA A 66 7.13 -4.71 -23.66
N THR A 67 6.39 -5.60 -24.33
CA THR A 67 6.64 -5.95 -25.75
C THR A 67 6.22 -4.88 -26.75
N GLY A 68 5.57 -3.80 -26.30
CA GLY A 68 5.13 -2.70 -27.16
C GLY A 68 3.83 -3.00 -27.93
N PRO A 69 3.37 -2.07 -28.77
CA PRO A 69 2.11 -2.22 -29.49
C PRO A 69 2.19 -3.36 -30.54
N PRO A 70 1.08 -4.09 -30.79
CA PRO A 70 1.06 -5.13 -31.81
C PRO A 70 1.37 -4.55 -33.18
N GLN A 71 2.32 -5.17 -33.89
CA GLN A 71 2.68 -4.79 -35.25
C GLN A 71 1.98 -5.70 -36.25
N TYR A 72 1.27 -5.11 -37.21
CA TYR A 72 0.54 -5.83 -38.25
C TYR A 72 1.31 -5.83 -39.57
N ASN A 73 2.46 -6.50 -39.59
CA ASN A 73 3.35 -6.57 -40.75
C ASN A 73 3.10 -7.85 -41.57
N ARG A 74 1.84 -8.11 -41.96
CA ARG A 74 1.46 -9.31 -42.73
C ARG A 74 1.01 -8.95 -44.14
N ILE A 75 1.35 -9.80 -45.11
CA ILE A 75 0.87 -9.71 -46.49
C ILE A 75 -0.48 -10.44 -46.59
N ASN A 76 -1.43 -9.85 -47.29
CA ASN A 76 -2.70 -10.51 -47.58
C ASN A 76 -2.45 -11.76 -48.42
N THR A 77 -2.78 -12.92 -47.85
CA THR A 77 -2.66 -14.25 -48.49
C THR A 77 -4.02 -14.85 -48.82
N GLY A 78 -5.10 -14.09 -48.62
CA GLY A 78 -6.43 -14.48 -49.03
C GLY A 78 -6.54 -14.56 -50.56
N VAL A 79 -7.25 -15.58 -51.05
CA VAL A 79 -7.60 -15.70 -52.46
C VAL A 79 -8.77 -14.77 -52.75
N ASP A 80 -8.69 -14.01 -53.84
CA ASP A 80 -9.80 -13.15 -54.26
C ASP A 80 -11.02 -14.02 -54.63
N PRO A 81 -12.22 -13.67 -54.12
CA PRO A 81 -13.43 -14.37 -54.51
C PRO A 81 -13.72 -14.16 -56.01
N PRO A 82 -14.32 -15.15 -56.69
CA PRO A 82 -14.66 -15.04 -58.10
C PRO A 82 -15.65 -13.89 -58.33
N PRO A 83 -15.62 -13.24 -59.52
CA PRO A 83 -16.55 -12.18 -59.85
C PRO A 83 -18.02 -12.68 -59.78
N PRO A 84 -18.98 -11.80 -59.46
CA PRO A 84 -20.39 -12.16 -59.46
C PRO A 84 -20.81 -12.67 -60.84
N ALA A 85 -21.66 -13.70 -60.86
CA ALA A 85 -22.23 -14.21 -62.10
C ALA A 85 -23.01 -13.09 -62.83
N PRO A 86 -22.95 -13.04 -64.17
CA PRO A 86 -23.74 -12.08 -64.93
C PRO A 86 -25.23 -12.29 -64.65
N PRO A 87 -26.03 -11.21 -64.61
CA PRO A 87 -27.49 -11.32 -64.45
C PRO A 87 -28.11 -12.12 -65.61
N PRO A 88 -29.24 -12.79 -65.37
CA PRO A 88 -29.94 -13.58 -66.38
C PRO A 88 -30.50 -12.72 -67.53
#